data_AF-A0A6B2UXC5-F1
#
_entry.id   AF-A0A6B2UXC5-F1
#
_cell.length_a   1.000
_cell.length_b   1.000
_cell.length_c   1.000
_cell.angle_alpha   90.00
_cell.angle_beta   90.00
_cell.angle_gamma   90.00
#
_symmetry.space_group_name_H-M   'P 1'
#
loop_
_entity.id
_entity.type
_entity.pdbx_description
1 polymer ?
#
loop_
_entity_poly.entity_id
_entity_poly.type
_entity_poly.pdbx_seq_one_letter_code
_entity_poly.pdbx_strand_id
1 'polypeptide(L)' 'MPEPLTVSFPPAFLWGAATSAYQIEGAVREDGRTPSIWDTFS' A
#
# COMPACT_ATOMS: atom_id res chain seq x y z
N MET A 1 18.89 11.16 26.64
CA MET A 1 18.13 10.39 25.63
C MET A 1 17.00 9.69 26.36
N PRO A 2 15.74 9.80 25.94
CA PRO A 2 14.69 8.97 26.53
C PRO A 2 14.99 7.49 26.26
N GLU A 3 14.79 6.65 27.26
CA GLU A 3 14.84 5.20 27.10
C GLU A 3 13.75 4.75 26.11
N PRO A 4 14.05 3.83 25.17
CA PRO A 4 13.05 3.37 24.21
C PRO A 4 11.96 2.56 24.92
N LEU A 5 10.70 2.93 24.68
CA LEU A 5 9.55 2.17 25.16
C LEU A 5 9.43 0.86 24.38
N THR A 6 9.37 -0.26 25.09
CA THR A 6 9.13 -1.57 24.48
C THR A 6 7.64 -1.79 24.29
N VAL A 7 7.20 -1.98 23.05
CA VAL A 7 5.81 -2.33 22.71
C VAL A 7 5.71 -3.84 22.52
N SER A 8 4.76 -4.49 23.21
CA SER A 8 4.49 -5.94 23.08
C SER A 8 3.11 -6.17 22.47
N PHE A 9 3.00 -7.20 21.61
CA PHE A 9 1.77 -7.54 20.89
C PHE A 9 1.22 -8.90 21.36
N PRO A 10 -0.10 -9.11 21.40
CA PRO A 10 -0.69 -10.41 21.73
C PRO A 10 -0.23 -11.53 20.75
N PRO A 11 -0.25 -12.81 21.16
CA PRO A 11 0.23 -13.92 20.31
C PRO A 11 -0.46 -14.04 18.94
N ALA A 12 -1.70 -13.57 18.82
CA ALA A 12 -2.49 -13.61 17.59
C ALA A 12 -2.51 -12.28 16.82
N PHE A 13 -1.61 -11.34 17.14
CA PHE A 13 -1.55 -10.07 16.43
C PHE A 13 -1.08 -10.27 14.99
N LEU A 14 -1.83 -9.71 14.04
CA LEU A 14 -1.52 -9.81 12.63
C LEU A 14 -0.78 -8.56 12.16
N TRP A 15 0.43 -8.77 11.68
CA TRP A 15 1.19 -7.76 10.98
C TRP A 15 0.93 -7.85 9.49
N GLY A 16 0.84 -6.68 8.86
CA GLY A 16 0.67 -6.60 7.42
C GLY A 16 1.13 -5.26 6.89
N ALA A 17 1.25 -5.19 5.57
CA ALA A 17 1.42 -3.97 4.81
C ALA A 17 0.35 -3.95 3.71
N ALA A 18 0.01 -2.76 3.22
CA ALA A 18 -0.99 -2.58 2.18
C ALA A 18 -0.48 -1.60 1.13
N THR A 19 -0.90 -1.82 -0.11
CA THR A 19 -0.68 -0.93 -1.25
C THR A 19 -1.98 -0.74 -2.01
N SER A 20 -1.97 0.12 -3.03
CA SER A 20 -3.08 0.32 -3.97
C SER A 20 -2.57 0.19 -5.39
N ALA A 21 -3.38 -0.39 -6.27
CA ALA A 21 -3.02 -0.72 -7.65
C ALA A 21 -2.41 0.49 -8.40
N TYR A 22 -3.16 1.59 -8.51
CA TYR A 22 -2.68 2.78 -9.25
C TYR A 22 -1.40 3.40 -8.66
N GLN A 23 -1.15 3.21 -7.36
CA GLN A 23 0.03 3.77 -6.70
C GLN A 23 1.31 2.97 -6.98
N ILE A 24 1.20 1.67 -7.33
CA ILE A 24 2.38 0.77 -7.39
C ILE A 24 2.50 -0.07 -8.66
N GLU A 25 1.41 -0.37 -9.37
CA GLU A 25 1.46 -1.27 -10.53
C GLU A 25 2.04 -0.59 -11.78
N GLY A 26 1.66 0.66 -12.05
CA GLY A 26 2.05 1.35 -13.29
C GLY A 26 1.37 0.72 -14.51
N ALA A 27 2.13 0.53 -15.60
CA ALA A 27 1.69 -0.17 -16.83
C ALA A 27 0.30 0.29 -17.36
N VAL A 28 0.00 1.58 -17.24
CA VAL A 28 -1.38 2.10 -17.39
C VAL A 28 -1.98 1.93 -18.80
N ARG A 29 -1.18 1.55 -19.80
CA ARG A 29 -1.58 1.33 -21.20
C ARG A 29 -1.23 -0.07 -21.73
N GLU A 30 -0.86 -1.00 -20.87
CA GLU A 30 -0.45 -2.36 -21.28
C GLU A 30 -1.62 -3.34 -21.20
N ASP A 31 -1.50 -4.45 -21.95
CA ASP A 31 -2.34 -5.65 -21.86
C ASP A 31 -3.87 -5.43 -21.85
N GLY A 32 -4.32 -4.39 -22.54
CA GLY A 32 -5.75 -4.08 -22.67
C GLY A 32 -6.37 -3.46 -21.42
N ARG A 33 -5.58 -2.98 -20.46
CA ARG A 33 -6.09 -2.18 -19.33
C ARG A 33 -6.84 -0.95 -19.86
N THR A 34 -8.08 -0.78 -19.42
CA THR A 34 -8.85 0.43 -19.69
C THR A 34 -8.58 1.51 -18.64
N PRO A 35 -8.65 2.81 -18.99
CA PRO A 35 -8.41 3.90 -18.04
C PRO A 35 -9.34 3.85 -16.82
N SER A 36 -8.76 4.08 -15.64
CA SER A 36 -9.50 4.40 -14.42
C SER A 36 -9.72 5.91 -14.32
N ILE A 37 -10.49 6.36 -13.32
CA ILE A 37 -10.69 7.80 -13.07
C ILE A 37 -9.37 8.52 -12.73
N TRP A 38 -8.42 7.82 -12.11
CA TRP A 38 -7.15 8.41 -11.67
C TRP A 38 -6.24 8.74 -12.85
N ASP A 39 -6.33 7.98 -13.94
CA ASP A 39 -5.57 8.25 -15.17
C ASP A 39 -5.97 9.59 -15.83
N THR A 40 -7.18 10.08 -15.57
CA THR A 40 -7.66 11.39 -16.07
C THR A 40 -7.34 12.53 -15.11
N PHE A 41 -7.29 12.25 -13.80
CA PHE A 41 -7.17 13.28 -12.77
C PHE A 41 -5.72 13.75 -12.56
N SER A 42 -4.73 12.88 -12.73
CA SER A 42 -3.32 13.10 -12.39
C SER A 42 -2.44 13.57 -13.54
#